data_AF-A0A1S1NIU4-F1
#
_entry.id   AF-A0A1S1NIU4-F1
#
_cell.length_a   1.000
_cell.length_b   1.000
_cell.length_c   1.000
_cell.angle_alpha   90.00
_cell.angle_beta   90.00
_cell.angle_gamma   90.00
#
_symmetry.space_group_name_H-M   'P 1'
#
loop_
_entity.id
_entity.type
_entity.pdbx_description
1 polymer ?
#
loop_
_entity_poly.entity_id
_entity_poly.type
_entity_poly.pdbx_seq_one_letter_code
_entity_poly.pdbx_strand_id
1 'polypeptide(L)'
;MSAARVGLAAMAAAITWALTAPAAVAQDPECDIILPAANRLEAAFNLITADPPPNVGTQVQTAQSPLFGLTSPAAIDLRLWSSTVADQLNGTNPYHAADLDSDLRHARQELVEARQYCAP
;
A
#
# COMPACT_ATOMS: atom_id res chain seq x y z
N MET A 1 74.99 8.75 16.12
CA MET A 1 73.69 8.56 16.79
C MET A 1 72.74 9.61 16.24
N SER A 2 71.66 9.17 15.58
CA SER A 2 70.41 9.89 15.20
C SER A 2 70.56 11.16 14.33
N ALA A 3 70.24 11.22 13.02
CA ALA A 3 69.02 10.91 12.26
C ALA A 3 67.77 11.70 12.70
N ALA A 4 67.35 12.70 11.90
CA ALA A 4 65.96 12.93 11.48
C ALA A 4 65.85 14.11 10.49
N ARG A 5 65.54 13.80 9.23
CA ARG A 5 64.91 14.70 8.24
C ARG A 5 63.40 14.58 8.42
N VAL A 6 62.67 15.66 8.64
CA VAL A 6 61.21 15.78 8.45
C VAL A 6 60.93 17.27 8.30
N GLY A 7 60.17 17.81 7.35
CA GLY A 7 59.32 17.26 6.31
C GLY A 7 58.39 18.40 5.88
N LEU A 8 58.37 18.69 4.58
CA LEU A 8 57.43 19.58 3.91
C LEU A 8 56.01 18.96 4.04
N ALA A 9 55.00 19.71 4.47
CA ALA A 9 53.61 19.28 4.28
C ALA A 9 52.68 20.50 4.20
N ALA A 10 52.30 20.84 2.96
CA ALA A 10 51.27 21.79 2.63
C ALA A 10 49.89 21.27 3.08
N MET A 11 49.13 22.08 3.81
CA MET A 11 47.72 21.81 4.08
C MET A 11 46.88 22.28 2.89
N ALA A 12 46.39 21.34 2.11
CA ALA A 12 45.27 21.55 1.19
C ALA A 12 44.15 20.58 1.60
N ALA A 13 43.37 20.96 2.62
CA ALA A 13 42.13 20.27 2.95
C ALA A 13 41.00 20.92 2.13
N ALA A 14 40.79 20.39 0.92
CA ALA A 14 39.63 20.72 0.12
C ALA A 14 38.37 20.20 0.82
N ILE A 15 37.49 21.14 1.13
CA ILE A 15 36.19 20.94 1.77
C ILE A 15 35.29 20.16 0.79
N THR A 16 35.23 18.83 0.90
CA THR A 16 34.26 18.01 0.19
C THR A 16 32.93 18.05 0.95
N TRP A 17 32.18 19.14 0.78
CA TRP A 17 30.75 19.15 1.11
C TRP A 17 30.02 18.55 -0.09
N ALA A 18 30.07 17.22 -0.20
CA ALA A 18 29.12 16.50 -1.04
C ALA A 18 27.75 16.65 -0.37
N LEU A 19 26.96 17.61 -0.87
CA LEU A 19 25.54 17.72 -0.59
C LEU A 19 24.91 16.37 -0.92
N THR A 20 24.53 15.61 0.10
CA THR A 20 23.63 14.46 -0.06
C THR A 20 22.28 15.03 -0.46
N ALA A 21 22.05 15.23 -1.76
CA ALA A 21 20.71 15.45 -2.26
C ALA A 21 19.88 14.23 -1.84
N PRO A 22 18.69 14.41 -1.22
CA PRO A 22 17.83 13.28 -0.95
C PRO A 22 17.54 12.61 -2.29
N ALA A 23 17.88 11.34 -2.41
CA ALA A 23 17.36 10.55 -3.53
C ALA A 23 15.84 10.58 -3.37
N ALA A 24 15.15 11.22 -4.32
CA ALA A 24 13.71 11.07 -4.42
C ALA A 24 13.47 9.56 -4.59
N VAL A 25 12.90 8.92 -3.57
CA VAL A 25 12.34 7.59 -3.74
C VAL A 25 11.30 7.71 -4.83
N ALA A 26 11.51 7.03 -5.95
CA ALA A 26 10.51 6.94 -6.99
C ALA A 26 9.34 6.17 -6.37
N GLN A 27 8.30 6.89 -5.98
CA GLN A 27 7.07 6.30 -5.48
C GLN A 27 6.40 5.56 -6.64
N ASP A 28 5.87 4.37 -6.36
CA ASP A 28 5.22 3.57 -7.39
C ASP A 28 4.07 4.38 -8.02
N PRO A 29 4.01 4.53 -9.37
CA PRO A 29 2.98 5.32 -10.02
C PRO A 29 1.56 4.78 -9.79
N GLU A 30 1.41 3.51 -9.41
CA GLU A 30 0.11 2.94 -9.06
C GLU A 30 -0.45 3.52 -7.75
N CYS A 31 0.38 4.12 -6.89
CA CYS A 31 -0.05 4.68 -5.61
C CYS A 31 -1.05 5.84 -5.73
N ASP A 32 -1.04 6.56 -6.85
CA ASP A 32 -2.04 7.59 -7.16
C ASP A 32 -3.45 7.00 -7.39
N ILE A 33 -3.53 5.69 -7.66
CA ILE A 33 -4.79 4.96 -7.87
C ILE A 33 -5.13 4.12 -6.63
N ILE A 34 -4.13 3.47 -6.03
CA ILE A 34 -4.30 2.60 -4.85
C ILE A 34 -4.85 3.40 -3.66
N LEU A 35 -4.27 4.55 -3.32
CA LEU A 35 -4.68 5.31 -2.13
C LEU A 35 -6.14 5.80 -2.20
N PRO A 36 -6.61 6.41 -3.31
CA PRO A 36 -8.03 6.77 -3.43
C PRO A 36 -8.97 5.56 -3.41
N ALA A 37 -8.60 4.44 -4.04
CA ALA A 37 -9.40 3.22 -4.02
C ALA A 37 -9.49 2.63 -2.59
N ALA A 38 -8.37 2.58 -1.87
CA ALA A 38 -8.32 2.14 -0.47
C ALA A 38 -9.24 2.98 0.43
N ASN A 39 -9.27 4.31 0.27
CA ASN A 39 -10.17 5.16 1.04
C ASN A 39 -11.66 4.89 0.75
N ARG A 40 -12.01 4.63 -0.51
CA ARG A 40 -13.39 4.27 -0.89
C ARG A 40 -13.76 2.89 -0.34
N LEU A 41 -12.83 1.94 -0.36
CA LEU A 41 -13.03 0.61 0.19
C LEU A 41 -13.20 0.64 1.71
N GLU A 42 -12.37 1.40 2.43
CA GLU A 42 -12.52 1.59 3.88
C GLU A 42 -13.89 2.15 4.23
N ALA A 43 -14.36 3.16 3.49
CA ALA A 43 -15.70 3.72 3.68
C ALA A 43 -16.81 2.66 3.48
N ALA A 44 -16.71 1.84 2.44
CA ALA A 44 -17.66 0.75 2.18
C ALA A 44 -17.59 -0.35 3.26
N PHE A 45 -16.39 -0.74 3.68
CA PHE A 45 -16.17 -1.73 4.74
C PHE A 45 -16.70 -1.30 6.11
N ASN A 46 -16.77 0.01 6.35
CA ASN A 46 -17.35 0.55 7.58
C ASN A 46 -18.88 0.50 7.60
N LEU A 47 -19.52 0.22 6.46
CA LEU A 47 -20.98 0.00 6.38
C LEU A 47 -21.37 -1.46 6.64
N ILE A 48 -20.40 -2.38 6.64
CA ILE A 48 -20.66 -3.81 6.86
C ILE A 48 -20.88 -4.03 8.36
N THR A 49 -22.10 -4.40 8.70
CA THR A 49 -22.54 -4.79 10.05
C THR A 49 -23.20 -6.16 9.98
N ALA A 50 -23.74 -6.66 11.10
CA ALA A 50 -24.52 -7.91 11.11
C ALA A 50 -25.81 -7.84 10.28
N ASP A 51 -26.36 -6.63 10.07
CA ASP A 51 -27.49 -6.35 9.17
C ASP A 51 -27.09 -5.23 8.21
N PRO A 52 -26.28 -5.54 7.17
CA PRO A 52 -25.71 -4.52 6.31
C PRO A 52 -26.78 -3.86 5.43
N PRO A 53 -26.62 -2.57 5.10
CA PRO A 53 -27.54 -1.89 4.21
C PRO A 53 -27.60 -2.56 2.82
N PRO A 54 -28.74 -2.47 2.12
CA PRO A 54 -28.86 -3.06 0.79
C PRO A 54 -27.79 -2.47 -0.14
N ASN A 55 -27.24 -3.32 -1.01
CA ASN A 55 -26.22 -3.00 -2.00
C ASN A 55 -24.81 -2.70 -1.46
N VAL A 56 -24.50 -2.97 -0.18
CA VAL A 56 -23.13 -2.74 0.32
C VAL A 56 -22.09 -3.54 -0.48
N GLY A 57 -22.42 -4.75 -0.95
CA GLY A 57 -21.55 -5.53 -1.83
C GLY A 57 -21.27 -4.83 -3.17
N THR A 58 -22.28 -4.22 -3.80
CA THR A 58 -22.11 -3.39 -5.00
C THR A 58 -21.23 -2.16 -4.74
N GLN A 59 -21.33 -1.55 -3.55
CA GLN A 59 -20.48 -0.42 -3.17
C GLN A 59 -19.01 -0.84 -3.06
N VAL A 60 -18.74 -2.02 -2.47
CA VAL A 60 -17.39 -2.60 -2.43
C VAL A 60 -16.87 -2.84 -3.86
N GLN A 61 -17.66 -3.47 -4.75
CA GLN A 61 -17.27 -3.69 -6.15
C GLN A 61 -16.92 -2.39 -6.88
N THR A 62 -17.73 -1.35 -6.67
CA THR A 62 -17.50 -0.03 -7.27
C THR A 62 -16.22 0.60 -6.74
N ALA A 63 -15.97 0.49 -5.43
CA ALA A 63 -14.79 1.04 -4.77
C ALA A 63 -13.48 0.38 -5.24
N GLN A 64 -13.47 -0.94 -5.44
CA GLN A 64 -12.29 -1.66 -5.94
C GLN A 64 -12.07 -1.54 -7.46
N SER A 65 -13.06 -1.07 -8.23
CA SER A 65 -12.97 -1.04 -9.70
C SER A 65 -11.69 -0.38 -10.26
N PRO A 66 -11.10 0.68 -9.66
CA PRO A 66 -9.87 1.27 -10.17
C PRO A 66 -8.62 0.39 -9.98
N LEU A 67 -8.69 -0.62 -9.10
CA LEU A 67 -7.59 -1.56 -8.87
C LEU A 67 -7.46 -2.60 -10.00
N PHE A 68 -8.47 -2.73 -10.87
CA PHE A 68 -8.37 -3.62 -12.01
C PHE A 68 -7.41 -3.05 -13.06
N GLY A 69 -6.41 -3.85 -13.43
CA GLY A 69 -5.37 -3.46 -14.37
C GLY A 69 -4.07 -2.99 -13.71
N LEU A 70 -4.08 -2.80 -12.39
CA LEU A 70 -2.87 -2.61 -11.59
C LEU A 70 -2.15 -3.94 -11.38
N THR A 71 -0.84 -3.86 -11.16
CA THR A 71 0.07 -5.02 -11.15
C THR A 71 0.91 -5.14 -9.90
N SER A 72 0.99 -4.10 -9.07
CA SER A 72 1.64 -4.19 -7.77
C SER A 72 0.97 -5.25 -6.88
N PRO A 73 1.72 -5.97 -6.04
CA PRO A 73 1.15 -6.91 -5.08
C PRO A 73 0.07 -6.26 -4.20
N ALA A 74 0.35 -5.06 -3.70
CA ALA A 74 -0.59 -4.27 -2.89
C ALA A 74 -1.94 -4.03 -3.58
N ALA A 75 -1.95 -3.72 -4.88
CA ALA A 75 -3.19 -3.54 -5.62
C ALA A 75 -3.93 -4.87 -5.88
N ILE A 76 -3.18 -5.93 -6.20
CA ILE A 76 -3.73 -7.25 -6.49
C ILE A 76 -4.40 -7.84 -5.25
N ASP A 77 -3.71 -7.83 -4.11
CA ASP A 77 -4.17 -8.44 -2.87
C ASP A 77 -5.36 -7.67 -2.29
N LEU A 78 -5.31 -6.32 -2.30
CA LEU A 78 -6.44 -5.48 -1.92
C LEU A 78 -7.67 -5.75 -2.79
N ARG A 79 -7.50 -5.85 -4.12
CA ARG A 79 -8.60 -6.17 -5.05
C ARG A 79 -9.17 -7.57 -4.77
N LEU A 80 -8.30 -8.55 -4.54
CA LEU A 80 -8.70 -9.94 -4.33
C LEU A 80 -9.60 -10.05 -3.10
N TRP A 81 -9.11 -9.58 -1.94
CA TRP A 81 -9.87 -9.67 -0.70
C TRP A 81 -11.12 -8.79 -0.69
N SER A 82 -11.08 -7.63 -1.35
CA SER A 82 -12.29 -6.81 -1.56
C SER A 82 -13.33 -7.54 -2.42
N SER A 83 -12.90 -8.30 -3.44
CA SER A 83 -13.81 -9.07 -4.30
C SER A 83 -14.45 -10.22 -3.54
N THR A 84 -13.67 -10.91 -2.71
CA THR A 84 -14.18 -11.96 -1.81
C THR A 84 -15.29 -11.44 -0.90
N VAL A 85 -15.06 -10.30 -0.23
CA VAL A 85 -16.07 -9.65 0.63
C VAL A 85 -17.31 -9.27 -0.18
N ALA A 86 -17.13 -8.67 -1.36
CA ALA A 86 -18.25 -8.28 -2.21
C ALA A 86 -19.08 -9.47 -2.69
N ASP A 87 -18.44 -10.56 -3.08
CA ASP A 87 -19.13 -11.76 -3.56
C ASP A 87 -19.95 -12.44 -2.48
N GLN A 88 -19.46 -12.42 -1.24
CA GLN A 88 -20.22 -12.92 -0.09
C GLN A 88 -21.42 -12.05 0.22
N LEU A 89 -21.25 -10.72 0.25
CA LEU A 89 -22.33 -9.77 0.50
C LEU A 89 -23.42 -9.85 -0.58
N ASN A 90 -23.05 -10.15 -1.82
CA ASN A 90 -23.98 -10.28 -2.93
C ASN A 90 -24.51 -11.72 -3.11
N GLY A 91 -24.00 -12.69 -2.35
CA GLY A 91 -24.39 -14.10 -2.46
C GLY A 91 -24.03 -14.75 -3.80
N THR A 92 -22.99 -14.27 -4.47
CA THR A 92 -22.61 -14.71 -5.83
C THR A 92 -21.66 -15.91 -5.86
N ASN A 93 -21.00 -16.23 -4.73
CA ASN A 93 -20.08 -17.37 -4.64
C ASN A 93 -20.63 -18.49 -3.72
N PRO A 94 -21.28 -19.54 -4.27
CA PRO A 94 -21.87 -20.63 -3.49
C PRO A 94 -20.85 -21.65 -2.96
N TYR A 95 -19.58 -21.57 -3.38
CA TYR A 95 -18.54 -22.55 -3.01
C TYR A 95 -17.61 -22.08 -1.89
N HIS A 96 -17.71 -20.82 -1.48
CA HIS A 96 -16.95 -20.32 -0.35
C HIS A 96 -17.64 -20.76 0.94
N ALA A 97 -16.93 -21.51 1.80
CA ALA A 97 -17.31 -21.62 3.21
C ALA A 97 -17.11 -20.22 3.82
N ALA A 98 -18.15 -19.40 3.76
CA ALA A 98 -18.07 -17.96 3.95
C ALA A 98 -18.08 -17.61 5.45
N ASP A 99 -16.99 -17.02 5.93
CA ASP A 99 -16.95 -16.30 7.20
C ASP A 99 -16.68 -14.83 6.87
N LEU A 100 -17.77 -14.08 6.66
CA LEU A 100 -17.72 -12.67 6.30
C LEU A 100 -16.88 -11.84 7.28
N ASP A 101 -16.90 -12.17 8.57
CA ASP A 101 -16.09 -11.46 9.56
C ASP A 101 -14.60 -11.73 9.37
N SER A 102 -14.22 -12.96 9.02
CA SER A 102 -12.84 -13.31 8.71
C SER A 102 -12.35 -12.65 7.43
N ASP A 103 -13.15 -12.68 6.38
CA ASP A 103 -12.75 -12.13 5.08
C ASP A 103 -12.72 -10.60 5.12
N LEU A 104 -13.62 -9.96 5.88
CA LEU A 104 -13.57 -8.53 6.15
C LEU A 104 -12.34 -8.13 6.96
N ARG A 105 -11.90 -8.93 7.93
CA ARG A 105 -10.64 -8.67 8.67
C ARG A 105 -9.44 -8.70 7.74
N HIS A 106 -9.35 -9.70 6.84
CA HIS A 106 -8.26 -9.77 5.86
C HIS A 106 -8.31 -8.58 4.90
N ALA A 107 -9.48 -8.24 4.33
CA ALA A 107 -9.61 -7.09 3.45
C ALA A 107 -9.21 -5.76 4.15
N ARG A 108 -9.47 -5.62 5.44
CA ARG A 108 -8.99 -4.47 6.24
C ARG A 108 -7.50 -4.48 6.48
N GLN A 109 -6.87 -5.64 6.61
CA GLN A 109 -5.42 -5.75 6.68
C GLN A 109 -4.78 -5.29 5.36
N GLU A 110 -5.33 -5.69 4.22
CA GLU A 110 -4.84 -5.25 2.90
C GLU A 110 -4.93 -3.73 2.71
N LEU A 111 -5.90 -3.05 3.33
CA LEU A 111 -5.93 -1.58 3.34
C LEU A 111 -4.72 -0.98 4.05
N VAL A 112 -4.28 -1.60 5.16
CA VAL A 112 -3.10 -1.15 5.91
C VAL A 112 -1.85 -1.43 5.08
N GLU A 113 -1.73 -2.60 4.49
CA GLU A 113 -0.58 -2.99 3.66
C GLU A 113 -0.46 -2.12 2.41
N ALA A 114 -1.56 -1.85 1.72
CA ALA A 114 -1.59 -0.94 0.57
C ALA A 114 -1.16 0.49 0.91
N ARG A 115 -1.55 0.99 2.09
CA ARG A 115 -1.12 2.32 2.58
C ARG A 115 0.35 2.35 2.94
N GLN A 116 0.86 1.29 3.57
CA GLN A 116 2.27 1.15 3.90
C GLN A 116 3.14 1.06 2.65
N TYR A 117 2.68 0.30 1.65
CA TYR A 117 3.34 0.21 0.35
C TYR A 117 3.47 1.58 -0.34
N CYS A 118 2.46 2.44 -0.20
CA CYS A 118 2.45 3.79 -0.76
C CYS A 118 2.97 4.89 0.17
N ALA A 119 3.61 4.54 1.28
CA ALA A 119 4.23 5.52 2.17
C ALA A 119 5.52 6.09 1.51
N PRO A 120 5.78 7.41 1.68
CA PRO A 120 6.95 8.08 1.10
C PRO A 120 8.27 7.76 1.82
#